data_AF-A0A2E3JQP4-F1
#
_entry.id   AF-A0A2E3JQP4-F1
#
_cell.length_a   1.000
_cell.length_b   1.000
_cell.length_c   1.000
_cell.angle_alpha   90.00
_cell.angle_beta   90.00
_cell.angle_gamma   90.00
#
_symmetry.space_group_name_H-M   'P 1'
#
loop_
_entity.id
_entity.type
_entity.pdbx_description
1 polymer ?
#
loop_
_entity_poly.entity_id
_entity_poly.type
_entity_poly.pdbx_seq_one_letter_code
_entity_poly.pdbx_strand_id
1 'polypeptide(L)'
;MTSSKTDSILSIDFGERYFGFAIKLKDESTIFPLKVLDTKQHDLLDYLSIHIDKYDPEVIIVGYPIGLSGNESRMSKEVDKFVDLIKTKFSGNIIKIDERFSSKINTSPSSERQDSIAALNILETYLRNE
;
A
#
# COMPACT_ATOMS: atom_id res chain seq x y z
N MET A 1 7.20 19.65 17.64
CA MET A 1 6.10 20.07 16.74
C MET A 1 5.31 18.82 16.41
N THR A 2 4.22 18.62 17.13
CA THR A 2 3.33 17.47 17.01
C THR A 2 2.54 17.61 15.71
N SER A 3 2.94 16.86 14.69
CA SER A 3 2.26 16.85 13.39
C SER A 3 0.97 16.07 13.56
N SER A 4 -0.14 16.74 13.87
CA SER A 4 -1.48 16.15 13.74
C SER A 4 -1.76 16.02 12.24
N LYS A 5 -1.27 14.94 11.63
CA LYS A 5 -1.09 14.87 10.18
C LYS A 5 -2.39 14.46 9.48
N THR A 6 -3.08 15.44 8.91
CA THR A 6 -4.31 15.29 8.12
C THR A 6 -3.99 14.95 6.66
N ASP A 7 -2.98 14.13 6.41
CA ASP A 7 -2.49 13.92 5.05
C ASP A 7 -3.39 13.00 4.23
N SER A 8 -3.42 13.21 2.92
CA SER A 8 -3.91 12.27 1.91
C SER A 8 -2.86 11.16 1.74
N ILE A 9 -3.29 9.91 1.87
CA ILE A 9 -2.39 8.75 1.92
C ILE A 9 -2.89 7.68 0.98
N LEU A 10 -2.05 7.26 0.05
CA LEU A 10 -2.32 6.16 -0.88
C LEU A 10 -1.54 4.92 -0.44
N SER A 11 -2.21 3.81 -0.19
CA SER A 11 -1.56 2.53 0.07
C SER A 11 -1.64 1.60 -1.14
N ILE A 12 -0.62 0.76 -1.26
CA ILE A 12 -0.46 -0.23 -2.34
C ILE A 12 -0.12 -1.56 -1.70
N ASP A 13 -0.88 -2.60 -2.05
CA ASP A 13 -0.54 -3.99 -1.78
C ASP A 13 0.10 -4.60 -3.04
N PHE A 14 1.38 -4.96 -2.95
CA PHE A 14 2.17 -5.40 -4.09
C PHE A 14 2.24 -6.94 -4.14
N GLY A 15 1.22 -7.56 -4.73
CA GLY A 15 1.13 -9.01 -4.88
C GLY A 15 1.75 -9.56 -6.18
N GLU A 16 1.96 -10.88 -6.24
CA GLU A 16 2.49 -11.56 -7.44
C GLU A 16 1.56 -11.50 -8.65
N ARG A 17 0.24 -11.51 -8.40
CA ARG A 17 -0.78 -11.53 -9.44
C ARG A 17 -1.62 -10.26 -9.47
N TYR A 18 -1.87 -9.68 -8.30
CA TYR A 18 -2.77 -8.56 -8.15
C TYR A 18 -2.11 -7.42 -7.38
N PHE A 19 -2.51 -6.20 -7.73
CA PHE A 19 -2.14 -4.98 -7.03
C PHE A 19 -3.37 -4.38 -6.38
N GLY A 20 -3.38 -4.31 -5.06
CA GLY A 20 -4.43 -3.67 -4.28
C GLY A 20 -4.11 -2.21 -4.03
N PHE A 21 -5.12 -1.37 -3.91
CA PHE A 21 -4.96 0.05 -3.61
C PHE A 21 -5.99 0.50 -2.58
N ALA A 22 -5.63 1.44 -1.71
CA ALA A 22 -6.58 2.15 -0.85
C ALA A 22 -6.14 3.59 -0.63
N ILE A 23 -7.10 4.49 -0.39
CA ILE A 23 -6.85 5.91 -0.18
C ILE A 23 -7.50 6.37 1.12
N LYS A 24 -6.77 7.18 1.89
CA LYS A 24 -7.31 8.08 2.91
C LYS A 24 -7.23 9.49 2.33
N LEU A 25 -8.34 10.22 2.34
CA LEU A 25 -8.32 11.64 1.96
C LEU A 25 -7.95 12.52 3.16
N LYS A 26 -7.41 13.69 2.83
CA LYS A 26 -7.16 14.76 3.79
C LYS A 26 -8.41 15.12 4.58
N ASP A 27 -8.24 15.36 5.87
CA ASP A 27 -9.31 15.70 6.83
C ASP A 27 -10.47 14.68 6.95
N GLU A 28 -10.36 13.52 6.28
CA GLU A 28 -11.29 12.41 6.42
C GLU A 28 -10.70 11.31 7.33
N SER A 29 -11.54 10.80 8.23
CA SER A 29 -11.21 9.63 9.06
C SER A 29 -11.41 8.31 8.33
N THR A 30 -12.13 8.33 7.22
CA THR A 30 -12.51 7.12 6.48
C THR A 30 -11.48 6.82 5.42
N ILE A 31 -11.21 5.52 5.25
CA ILE A 31 -10.34 4.99 4.21
C ILE A 31 -11.19 4.20 3.21
N PHE A 32 -10.81 4.27 1.94
CA PHE A 32 -11.57 3.66 0.85
C PHE A 32 -10.69 2.68 0.08
N PRO A 33 -11.14 1.42 -0.12
CA PRO A 33 -10.48 0.55 -1.07
C PRO A 33 -10.68 1.09 -2.48
N LEU A 34 -9.63 1.07 -3.27
CA LEU A 34 -9.65 1.36 -4.69
C LEU A 34 -9.64 0.04 -5.49
N LYS A 35 -9.56 0.13 -6.81
CA LYS A 35 -9.56 -1.03 -7.71
C LYS A 35 -8.35 -1.94 -7.46
N VAL A 36 -8.58 -3.25 -7.54
CA VAL A 36 -7.52 -4.25 -7.65
C VAL A 36 -7.17 -4.47 -9.12
N LEU A 37 -5.89 -4.41 -9.46
CA LEU A 37 -5.39 -4.61 -10.83
C LEU A 37 -4.71 -5.97 -10.99
N ASP A 38 -4.89 -6.62 -12.14
CA ASP A 38 -4.11 -7.80 -12.53
C ASP A 38 -2.79 -7.35 -13.17
N THR A 39 -1.67 -7.78 -12.57
CA THR A 39 -0.28 -7.55 -13.01
C THR A 39 -0.03 -7.93 -14.46
N LYS A 40 -0.78 -8.91 -15.01
CA LYS A 40 -0.61 -9.38 -16.39
C LYS A 40 -1.27 -8.48 -17.42
N GLN A 41 -2.22 -7.65 -16.98
CA GLN A 41 -3.09 -6.88 -17.86
C GLN A 41 -2.85 -5.38 -17.77
N HIS A 42 -2.21 -4.90 -16.70
CA HIS A 42 -2.05 -3.48 -16.43
C HIS A 42 -0.63 -3.17 -15.97
N ASP A 43 -0.11 -2.01 -16.41
CA ASP A 43 1.07 -1.40 -15.80
C ASP A 43 0.65 -0.69 -14.51
N LEU A 44 1.28 -1.08 -13.41
CA LEU A 44 1.01 -0.52 -12.10
C LEU A 44 1.37 0.97 -12.03
N LEU A 45 2.46 1.38 -12.67
CA LEU A 45 2.96 2.75 -12.62
C LEU A 45 1.99 3.71 -13.30
N ASP A 46 1.34 3.30 -14.37
CA ASP A 46 0.37 4.14 -15.08
C ASP A 46 -0.86 4.39 -14.22
N TYR A 47 -1.40 3.33 -13.62
CA TYR A 47 -2.53 3.47 -12.71
C TYR A 47 -2.17 4.31 -11.48
N LEU A 48 -0.99 4.08 -10.91
CA LEU A 48 -0.49 4.88 -9.80
C LEU A 48 -0.33 6.35 -10.20
N SER A 49 0.22 6.64 -11.38
CA SER A 49 0.40 8.03 -11.86
C SER A 49 -0.95 8.76 -11.95
N ILE A 50 -1.98 8.11 -12.49
CA ILE A 50 -3.34 8.67 -12.56
C ILE A 50 -3.88 9.02 -11.16
N HIS A 51 -3.62 8.20 -10.16
CA HIS A 51 -4.11 8.44 -8.80
C HIS A 51 -3.26 9.43 -8.01
N ILE A 52 -1.96 9.50 -8.28
CA ILE A 52 -1.11 10.59 -7.77
C ILE A 52 -1.64 11.92 -8.28
N ASP A 53 -1.88 12.05 -9.59
CA ASP A 53 -2.39 13.30 -10.17
C ASP A 53 -3.81 13.64 -9.68
N LYS A 54 -4.64 12.62 -9.46
CA LYS A 54 -6.03 12.81 -9.04
C LYS A 54 -6.18 13.17 -7.56
N TYR A 55 -5.43 12.52 -6.68
CA TYR A 55 -5.62 12.60 -5.24
C TYR A 55 -4.52 13.40 -4.52
N ASP A 56 -3.43 13.73 -5.20
CA ASP A 56 -2.28 14.47 -4.68
C ASP A 56 -1.84 13.97 -3.28
N PRO A 57 -1.48 12.68 -3.15
CA PRO A 57 -1.14 12.12 -1.85
C PRO A 57 0.16 12.74 -1.32
N GLU A 58 0.22 13.08 -0.03
CA GLU A 58 1.49 13.50 0.59
C GLU A 58 2.37 12.29 0.97
N VAL A 59 1.74 11.12 1.15
CA VAL A 59 2.39 9.86 1.53
C VAL A 59 1.89 8.70 0.68
N ILE A 60 2.81 7.89 0.16
CA ILE A 60 2.53 6.59 -0.44
C ILE A 60 3.05 5.49 0.46
N ILE A 61 2.20 4.52 0.76
CA ILE A 61 2.54 3.34 1.54
C ILE A 61 2.59 2.13 0.62
N VAL A 62 3.64 1.33 0.71
CA VAL A 62 3.79 0.10 -0.08
C VAL A 62 3.97 -1.07 0.87
N GLY A 63 3.13 -2.09 0.69
CA GLY A 63 3.30 -3.38 1.35
C GLY A 63 4.66 -3.99 1.00
N TYR A 64 5.38 -4.44 2.03
CA TYR A 64 6.71 -5.00 1.89
C TYR A 64 6.72 -6.44 2.43
N PRO A 65 6.60 -7.44 1.54
CA PRO A 65 6.53 -8.83 1.94
C PRO A 65 7.90 -9.30 2.38
N ILE A 66 8.12 -9.38 3.69
CA ILE A 66 9.34 -9.91 4.28
C ILE A 66 9.15 -11.40 4.56
N GLY A 67 10.16 -12.21 4.23
CA GLY A 67 10.11 -13.64 4.51
C GLY A 67 10.02 -13.95 6.01
N LEU A 68 9.51 -15.13 6.36
CA LEU A 68 9.39 -15.59 7.76
C LEU A 68 10.73 -15.59 8.50
N SER A 69 11.84 -15.83 7.79
CA SER A 69 13.20 -15.77 8.33
C SER A 69 13.72 -14.33 8.56
N GLY A 70 12.93 -13.30 8.23
CA GLY A 70 13.35 -11.89 8.28
C GLY A 70 14.20 -11.44 7.10
N ASN A 71 14.51 -12.35 6.16
CA ASN A 71 15.29 -12.05 4.96
C ASN A 71 14.40 -11.53 3.83
N GLU A 72 14.99 -10.71 2.97
CA GLU A 72 14.37 -10.27 1.72
C GLU A 72 14.02 -11.47 0.83
N SER A 73 12.81 -11.43 0.28
CA SER A 73 12.35 -12.40 -0.71
C SER A 73 12.56 -11.87 -2.13
N ARG A 74 12.30 -12.71 -3.13
CA ARG A 74 12.19 -12.27 -4.52
C ARG A 74 11.19 -11.12 -4.66
N MET A 75 10.07 -11.20 -3.96
CA MET A 75 9.03 -10.17 -4.03
C MET A 75 9.48 -8.86 -3.37
N SER A 76 10.18 -8.91 -2.24
CA SER A 76 10.72 -7.71 -1.59
C SER A 76 11.59 -6.90 -2.56
N LYS A 77 12.42 -7.59 -3.35
CA LYS A 77 13.27 -6.96 -4.37
C LYS A 77 12.48 -6.34 -5.52
N GLU A 78 11.35 -6.93 -5.91
CA GLU A 78 10.46 -6.32 -6.91
C GLU A 78 9.77 -5.08 -6.34
N VAL A 79 9.38 -5.11 -5.07
CA VAL A 79 8.87 -3.91 -4.37
C VAL A 79 9.93 -2.82 -4.30
N ASP A 80 11.18 -3.15 -4.01
CA ASP A 80 12.27 -2.15 -3.98
C ASP A 80 12.47 -1.47 -5.33
N LYS A 81 12.53 -2.25 -6.42
CA LYS A 81 12.59 -1.70 -7.79
C LYS A 81 11.38 -0.82 -8.07
N PHE A 82 10.19 -1.27 -7.68
CA PHE A 82 8.97 -0.51 -7.89
C PHE A 82 8.99 0.82 -7.12
N VAL A 83 9.40 0.82 -5.85
CA VAL A 83 9.57 2.04 -5.05
C VAL A 83 10.56 3.00 -5.70
N ASP A 84 11.68 2.50 -6.24
CA ASP A 84 12.64 3.34 -6.95
C ASP A 84 12.04 3.97 -8.22
N LEU A 85 11.16 3.24 -8.94
CA LEU A 85 10.40 3.80 -10.05
C LEU A 85 9.40 4.87 -9.59
N ILE A 86 8.70 4.64 -8.47
CA ILE A 86 7.76 5.63 -7.90
C ILE A 86 8.48 6.94 -7.58
N LYS A 87 9.69 6.87 -6.98
CA LYS A 87 10.50 8.07 -6.65
C LYS A 87 10.82 8.95 -7.86
N THR A 88 10.81 8.40 -9.08
CA THR A 88 11.02 9.20 -10.30
C THR A 88 9.84 10.08 -10.67
N LYS A 89 8.64 9.73 -10.20
CA LYS A 89 7.38 10.43 -10.51
C LYS A 89 6.74 11.13 -9.30
N PHE A 90 7.10 10.69 -8.09
CA PHE A 90 6.51 11.15 -6.84
C PHE A 90 7.58 11.73 -5.92
N SER A 91 7.39 12.98 -5.50
CA SER A 91 8.31 13.69 -4.60
C SER A 91 7.92 13.64 -3.12
N GLY A 92 6.76 13.06 -2.79
CA GLY A 92 6.31 12.92 -1.41
C GLY A 92 6.99 11.76 -0.69
N ASN A 93 6.50 11.45 0.52
CA ASN A 93 7.11 10.39 1.34
C ASN A 93 6.65 9.00 0.90
N ILE A 94 7.58 8.06 0.75
CA ILE A 94 7.26 6.67 0.42
C ILE A 94 7.68 5.79 1.59
N ILE A 95 6.72 5.08 2.17
CA ILE A 95 6.91 4.25 3.37
C ILE A 95 6.63 2.79 3.01
N LYS A 96 7.57 1.90 3.36
CA LYS A 96 7.40 0.46 3.23
C LYS A 96 6.86 -0.12 4.54
N ILE A 97 5.82 -0.94 4.49
CA ILE A 97 5.21 -1.56 5.68
C ILE A 97 5.38 -3.07 5.65
N ASP A 98 5.95 -3.63 6.72
CA ASP A 98 6.13 -5.07 6.89
C ASP A 98 4.79 -5.78 7.06
N GLU A 99 4.41 -6.56 6.06
CA GLU A 99 3.12 -7.27 6.00
C GLU A 99 3.00 -8.40 7.02
N ARG A 100 4.11 -8.88 7.62
CA ARG A 100 4.09 -10.00 8.59
C ARG A 100 3.24 -9.70 9.83
N PHE A 101 3.07 -8.44 10.18
CA PHE A 101 2.25 -8.02 11.32
C PHE A 101 0.75 -7.97 11.00
N SER A 102 0.38 -7.80 9.73
CA SER A 102 -1.04 -7.82 9.30
C SER A 102 -1.70 -9.18 9.53
N SER A 103 -0.92 -10.27 9.45
CA SER A 103 -1.37 -11.63 9.72
C SER A 103 -1.81 -11.87 11.17
N LYS A 104 -1.32 -11.08 12.14
CA LYS A 104 -1.76 -11.21 13.55
C LYS A 104 -3.12 -10.55 13.81
N ILE A 105 -3.62 -9.72 12.90
CA ILE A 105 -4.86 -8.97 13.07
C ILE A 105 -6.09 -9.81 12.65
N ASN A 106 -5.90 -10.91 11.92
CA ASN A 106 -6.99 -11.74 11.40
C ASN A 106 -7.17 -13.07 12.15
N THR A 107 -7.77 -13.03 13.34
CA THR A 107 -8.34 -14.22 14.00
C THR A 107 -9.83 -14.39 13.67
N SER A 108 -10.19 -14.55 12.39
CA SER A 108 -11.53 -15.01 11.97
C SER A 108 -11.48 -15.68 10.59
N PRO A 109 -12.05 -16.90 10.43
CA PRO A 109 -11.96 -17.66 9.19
C PRO A 109 -13.13 -17.34 8.24
N SER A 110 -12.88 -16.63 7.15
CA SER A 110 -13.68 -16.77 5.92
C SER A 110 -12.88 -16.34 4.69
N SER A 111 -12.89 -17.21 3.68
CA SER A 111 -11.78 -17.46 2.75
C SER A 111 -12.03 -17.01 1.31
N GLU A 112 -12.77 -15.93 1.07
CA GLU A 112 -13.07 -15.50 -0.32
C GLU A 112 -13.04 -13.98 -0.58
N ARG A 113 -12.80 -13.14 0.44
CA ARG A 113 -12.81 -11.66 0.28
C ARG A 113 -11.55 -10.97 0.86
N GLN A 114 -10.40 -11.63 0.88
CA GLN A 114 -9.19 -11.05 1.48
C GLN A 114 -8.38 -10.18 0.50
N ASP A 115 -8.29 -10.54 -0.78
CA ASP A 115 -7.44 -9.83 -1.76
C ASP A 115 -7.89 -8.37 -1.99
N SER A 116 -9.18 -8.08 -1.85
CA SER A 116 -9.71 -6.71 -2.02
C SER A 116 -9.49 -5.78 -0.83
N ILE A 117 -8.99 -6.30 0.30
CA ILE A 117 -8.87 -5.55 1.57
C ILE A 117 -7.40 -5.39 2.00
N ALA A 118 -6.45 -6.07 1.36
CA ALA A 118 -5.04 -6.05 1.76
C ALA A 118 -4.45 -4.63 1.83
N ALA A 119 -4.64 -3.82 0.78
CA ALA A 119 -4.16 -2.43 0.78
C ALA A 119 -4.83 -1.57 1.87
N LEU A 120 -6.09 -1.84 2.20
CA LEU A 120 -6.81 -1.18 3.28
C LEU A 120 -6.20 -1.56 4.64
N ASN A 121 -5.91 -2.84 4.87
CA ASN A 121 -5.25 -3.32 6.08
C ASN A 121 -3.85 -2.71 6.24
N ILE A 122 -3.09 -2.57 5.15
CA ILE A 122 -1.78 -1.91 5.16
C ILE A 122 -1.91 -0.45 5.61
N LEU A 123 -2.91 0.26 5.07
CA LEU A 123 -3.18 1.66 5.43
C LEU A 123 -3.61 1.79 6.90
N GLU A 124 -4.51 0.93 7.38
CA GLU A 124 -4.91 0.91 8.80
C GLU A 124 -3.72 0.62 9.71
N THR A 125 -2.85 -0.31 9.32
CA THR A 125 -1.67 -0.67 10.10
C THR A 125 -0.74 0.52 10.24
N TYR A 126 -0.52 1.28 9.16
CA TYR A 126 0.27 2.51 9.24
C TYR A 126 -0.38 3.54 10.17
N LEU A 127 -1.67 3.83 9.98
CA LEU A 127 -2.40 4.83 10.77
C LEU A 127 -2.45 4.51 12.27
N ARG A 128 -2.37 3.24 12.65
CA ARG A 128 -2.34 2.81 14.07
C ARG A 128 -0.97 2.95 14.72
N ASN A 129 0.10 2.94 13.94
CA ASN A 129 1.48 2.94 14.44
C ASN A 129 2.16 4.33 14.35
N GLU A 130 1.47 5.34 13.84
CA GLU A 130 1.82 6.78 13.94
C GLU A 130 1.28 7.39 15.24
#